data_AF-A0ABD0R5Q9-F1
#
_entry.id   AF-A0ABD0R5Q9-F1
#
_cell.length_a   1.000
_cell.length_b   1.000
_cell.length_c   1.000
_cell.angle_alpha   90.00
_cell.angle_beta   90.00
_cell.angle_gamma   90.00
#
_symmetry.space_group_name_H-M   'P 1'
#
loop_
_entity.id
_entity.type
_entity.pdbx_description
1 polymer ?
#
loop_
_entity_poly.entity_id
_entity_poly.type
_entity_poly.pdbx_seq_one_letter_code
_entity_poly.pdbx_strand_id
1 'polypeptide(L)' 'RDGSFYEIMWVDFEIDNFINLRSSQSIRWQIEYPSTGASAEVISTIYISQRDLQGIVPIAE' A
#
# COMPACT_ATOMS: atom_id res chain seq x y z
N ARG A 1 -16.27 -23.96 -15.26
CA ARG A 1 -15.13 -23.22 -15.84
C ARG A 1 -14.68 -22.30 -14.72
N ASP A 2 -13.88 -22.82 -13.81
CA ASP A 2 -13.53 -22.09 -12.59
C ASP A 2 -12.17 -21.46 -12.83
N GLY A 3 -12.19 -20.37 -13.60
CA GLY A 3 -11.05 -19.48 -13.66
C GLY A 3 -11.02 -18.73 -12.33
N SER A 4 -9.94 -18.86 -11.57
CA SER A 4 -9.67 -18.00 -10.42
C SER A 4 -9.79 -16.55 -10.87
N PHE A 5 -10.82 -15.86 -10.41
CA PHE A 5 -10.98 -14.43 -10.63
C PHE A 5 -9.92 -13.73 -9.78
N TYR A 6 -8.87 -13.24 -10.41
CA TYR A 6 -7.97 -12.28 -9.79
C TYR A 6 -8.42 -10.88 -10.21
N GLU A 7 -8.64 -10.03 -9.22
CA GLU A 7 -8.91 -8.61 -9.42
C GLU A 7 -7.71 -7.82 -8.91
N ILE A 8 -7.24 -6.87 -9.69
CA ILE A 8 -6.10 -6.03 -9.33
C ILE A 8 -6.66 -4.73 -8.76
N MET A 9 -6.41 -4.50 -7.47
CA MET A 9 -6.71 -3.23 -6.82
C MET A 9 -5.47 -2.34 -6.85
N TRP A 10 -5.63 -1.12 -7.35
CA TRP A 10 -4.61 -0.09 -7.29
C TRP A 10 -4.88 0.84 -6.11
N VAL A 11 -3.84 1.16 -5.35
CA VAL A 11 -3.91 2.08 -4.21
C VAL A 11 -2.71 3.00 -4.26
N ASP A 12 -2.99 4.30 -4.19
CA ASP A 12 -1.98 5.35 -4.10
C ASP A 12 -1.86 5.81 -2.64
N PHE A 13 -0.63 6.04 -2.19
CA PHE A 13 -0.33 6.50 -0.83
C PHE A 13 0.49 7.78 -0.92
N GLU A 14 0.13 8.77 -0.10
CA GLU A 14 0.88 10.02 0.04
C GLU A 14 1.72 10.00 1.32
N ILE A 15 2.95 10.51 1.21
CA ILE A 15 3.88 10.64 2.33
C ILE A 15 4.09 12.13 2.58
N ASP A 16 3.57 12.62 3.72
CA ASP A 16 3.58 14.05 4.06
C ASP A 16 5.01 14.58 4.28
N ASN A 17 5.77 14.01 5.23
CA ASN A 17 7.14 14.45 5.49
C ASN A 17 8.13 13.28 5.56
N PHE A 18 9.12 13.33 4.68
CA PHE A 18 10.18 12.35 4.58
C PHE A 18 11.04 12.25 5.85
N ILE A 19 11.20 13.34 6.59
CA ILE A 19 12.00 13.40 7.83
C ILE A 19 11.40 12.51 8.93
N ASN A 20 10.07 12.37 8.97
CA ASN A 20 9.37 11.55 9.96
C ASN A 20 8.95 10.18 9.40
N LEU A 21 9.45 9.80 8.21
CA LEU A 21 9.03 8.59 7.56
C LEU A 21 9.51 7.36 8.33
N ARG A 22 8.56 6.57 8.82
CA ARG A 22 8.85 5.26 9.40
C ARG A 22 9.32 4.32 8.30
N SER A 23 10.38 3.56 8.60
CA SER A 23 10.94 2.56 7.68
C SER A 23 9.95 1.44 7.34
N SER A 24 8.93 1.23 8.18
CA SER A 24 7.82 0.33 7.90
C SER A 24 6.48 0.96 8.24
N GLN A 25 5.47 0.62 7.43
CA GLN A 25 4.08 1.01 7.65
C GLN A 25 3.18 -0.21 7.46
N SER A 26 2.18 -0.35 8.31
CA SER A 26 1.18 -1.41 8.18
C SER A 26 -0.07 -0.89 7.49
N ILE A 27 -0.51 -1.59 6.45
CA ILE A 27 -1.83 -1.41 5.85
C ILE A 27 -2.74 -2.51 6.34
N ARG A 28 -3.93 -2.12 6.81
CA ARG A 28 -5.01 -3.03 7.17
C ARG A 28 -6.02 -3.05 6.03
N TRP A 29 -6.23 -4.23 5.45
CA TRP A 29 -7.20 -4.47 4.39
C TRP A 29 -8.45 -5.09 4.98
N GLN A 30 -9.60 -4.59 4.56
CA GLN A 30 -10.92 -5.19 4.82
C GLN A 30 -11.48 -5.61 3.47
N ILE A 31 -11.63 -6.91 3.26
CA ILE A 31 -12.06 -7.49 1.99
C ILE A 31 -13.45 -8.06 2.22
N GLU A 32 -14.41 -7.64 1.41
CA GLU A 32 -15.75 -8.21 1.35
C GLU A 32 -15.89 -8.98 0.04
N TYR A 33 -16.38 -10.22 0.10
CA TYR A 33 -16.61 -11.07 -1.07
C TYR A 33 -18.11 -11.12 -1.38
N PRO A 34 -18.62 -10.29 -2.32
CA PRO A 34 -20.06 -10.13 -2.53
C PRO A 34 -20.77 -11.42 -2.94
N SER A 35 -20.06 -12.32 -3.63
CA SER A 35 -20.59 -13.59 -4.11
C SER A 35 -20.87 -14.61 -3.01
N THR A 36 -20.12 -14.56 -1.89
CA THR A 36 -20.22 -15.52 -0.79
C THR A 36 -20.71 -14.88 0.51
N GLY A 37 -20.72 -13.54 0.60
CA GLY A 37 -20.98 -12.79 1.82
C GLY A 37 -19.87 -12.93 2.87
N ALA A 38 -18.74 -13.55 2.52
CA ALA A 38 -17.60 -13.68 3.41
C ALA A 38 -16.82 -12.36 3.51
N SER A 39 -16.12 -12.17 4.63
CA SER A 39 -15.14 -11.10 4.77
C SER A 39 -13.80 -11.65 5.24
N ALA A 40 -12.73 -10.91 4.93
CA ALA A 40 -11.38 -11.21 5.37
C ALA A 40 -10.66 -9.93 5.80
N GLU A 41 -9.87 -10.06 6.85
CA GLU A 41 -8.96 -9.01 7.30
C GLU A 41 -7.52 -9.46 7.09
N VAL A 42 -6.72 -8.63 6.44
CA VAL A 42 -5.31 -8.91 6.16
C VAL A 42 -4.47 -7.69 6.51
N ILE A 43 -3.30 -7.90 7.09
CA ILE A 43 -2.32 -6.85 7.35
C ILE A 43 -1.14 -7.03 6.39
N SER A 44 -0.80 -5.99 5.66
CA SER A 44 0.40 -5.92 4.84
C SER A 44 1.40 -4.93 5.43
N THR A 45 2.68 -5.26 5.38
CA THR A 45 3.74 -4.33 5.81
C THR A 45 4.44 -3.78 4.57
N ILE A 46 4.41 -2.47 4.41
CA ILE A 46 5.24 -1.75 3.44
C ILE A 46 6.56 -1.42 4.11
N TYR A 47 7.66 -1.69 3.41
CA TYR A 47 8.99 -1.25 3.79
C TYR A 47 9.42 -0.12 2.86
N ILE A 48 9.87 0.99 3.44
CA ILE A 48 10.30 2.16 2.68
C ILE A 48 11.77 2.43 2.98
N SER A 49 12.59 2.37 1.93
CA SER A 49 13.99 2.77 2.00
C SER A 49 14.08 4.29 1.91
N GLN A 50 14.55 4.91 2.99
CA GLN A 50 14.80 6.34 2.99
C GLN A 50 15.87 6.74 1.95
N ARG A 51 16.87 5.88 1.70
CA ARG A 51 17.88 6.16 0.67
C ARG A 51 17.25 6.35 -0.72
N ASP A 52 16.23 5.58 -1.04
CA ASP A 52 15.64 5.56 -2.38
C ASP A 52 14.78 6.81 -2.64
N LEU A 53 14.42 7.54 -1.57
CA LEU A 53 13.64 8.77 -1.62
C LEU A 53 14.52 10.04 -1.60
N GLN A 54 15.82 9.93 -1.29
CA GLN A 54 16.78 11.05 -1.35
C GLN A 54 17.17 11.47 -2.77
N GLY A 55 16.73 10.72 -3.80
CA GLY A 55 16.95 11.06 -5.21
C GLY A 55 15.92 12.02 -5.80
N ILE A 56 14.89 12.41 -5.04
CA ILE A 56 13.98 13.47 -5.45
C ILE A 56 14.73 14.79 -5.26
N VAL A 57 15.40 15.24 -6.32
CA VAL A 57 15.99 16.58 -6.40
C VAL A 57 14.92 17.58 -5.96
N PRO A 58 15.15 18.40 -4.92
CA PRO A 58 14.30 19.54 -4.67
C PRO A 58 14.34 20.37 -5.95
N ILE A 59 13.20 20.59 -6.60
CA ILE A 59 13.10 21.62 -7.63
C ILE A 59 13.26 22.92 -6.84
N ALA A 60 14.50 23.35 -6.70
CA ALA A 60 14.85 24.56 -6.01
C ALA A 60 14.44 25.74 -6.88
N GLU A 61 13.67 26.61 -6.23
CA GLU A 61 13.32 28.02 -6.52
C GLU A 61 12.36 28.32 -7.68
#